data_AF-A0A537A033-F1
#
_entry.id   AF-A0A537A033-F1
#
_cell.length_a   1.000
_cell.length_b   1.000
_cell.length_c   1.000
_cell.angle_alpha   90.00
_cell.angle_beta   90.00
_cell.angle_gamma   90.00
#
_symmetry.space_group_name_H-M   'P 1'
#
loop_
_entity.id
_entity.type
_entity.pdbx_description
1 polymer ?
#
loop_
_entity_poly.entity_id
_entity_poly.type
_entity_poly.pdbx_seq_one_letter_code
_entity_poly.pdbx_strand_id
1 'polypeptide(L)'
;MAVQGGHTMKNRSRFVLSALYLLTMSALAEESRISRVTLYAGSATVERSVAVTPEASRVELTGLPANFDVRSLRVEADPGIRIGEVSVRDIGRASALGGREADLEARIQGLKDGRAMLEVEAKSAELVRDFLVSLSSRPPAEGEKRPSVDAKSIPVVLEAIRRGGGDALGAIQRVEVKKRALDKQVAALERDLARLRSGARDARTLVVSYSATQPGEVRALYHVTNAGWRPLYRASLDSTGSKVELERQAIVTQRTGEDWRGVSLRLSTGVPRAANMVDPGTWEVALVPQLAEQGFMSDNLRAARESAKVAQAAPASRARGDEPKAEVAELQTQFTTEFEVPGRVDLGADGRQVTVSLARQSLAAKQRVRIVPRRDATPLVTAESAFPEGVWLSGDVQLYRDGSYIGSTYWNTQAKERLVLPFGRDDRIQVTVNRLKNRNGSGGIIGQRAERQIVDQYSITSRHKAPVELLVLESAPVAVSDKITVEAAFEPKPKTLNWEERRGVAAWEQPLVPGQTLKFVADYTISYPKDVAIAGLP
;
A
#
# COMPACT_ATOMS: atom_id res chain seq x y z
N MET A 1 30.97 -95.31 32.43
CA MET A 1 29.78 -95.98 31.85
C MET A 1 29.17 -95.00 30.87
N ALA A 2 29.59 -94.94 29.60
CA ALA A 2 29.21 -95.83 28.51
C ALA A 2 27.70 -96.10 28.46
N VAL A 3 26.98 -95.41 27.56
CA VAL A 3 26.13 -96.00 26.52
C VAL A 3 26.05 -95.01 25.35
N GLN A 4 26.59 -95.44 24.20
CA GLN A 4 26.29 -94.94 22.86
C GLN A 4 25.01 -95.61 22.34
N GLY A 5 24.26 -94.91 21.48
CA GLY A 5 23.21 -95.52 20.66
C GLY A 5 22.52 -94.47 19.79
N GLY A 6 22.99 -94.30 18.56
CA GLY A 6 22.41 -93.38 17.58
C GLY A 6 21.45 -94.06 16.61
N HIS A 7 20.62 -93.27 15.91
CA HIS A 7 20.26 -93.46 14.50
C HIS A 7 19.54 -92.24 13.90
N THR A 8 20.23 -91.63 12.91
CA THR A 8 19.77 -91.20 11.57
C THR A 8 18.49 -90.39 11.30
N MET A 9 18.74 -89.21 10.71
CA MET A 9 18.13 -88.59 9.51
C MET A 9 16.65 -88.14 9.51
N LYS A 10 16.42 -86.82 9.42
CA LYS A 10 16.06 -86.13 8.16
C LYS A 10 15.84 -84.62 8.36
N ASN A 11 16.72 -83.87 7.71
CA ASN A 11 16.57 -82.55 7.10
C ASN A 11 15.13 -81.95 7.06
N ARG A 12 14.94 -80.77 7.65
CA ARG A 12 14.25 -79.63 7.02
C ARG A 12 14.47 -78.34 7.83
N SER A 13 15.40 -77.55 7.33
CA SER A 13 15.60 -76.14 7.62
C SER A 13 14.27 -75.37 7.56
N ARG A 14 13.96 -74.63 8.62
CA ARG A 14 13.05 -73.48 8.59
C ARG A 14 13.69 -72.34 9.39
N PHE A 15 14.43 -71.51 8.66
CA PHE A 15 14.78 -70.15 9.07
C PHE A 15 13.49 -69.40 9.41
N VAL A 16 13.33 -69.00 10.68
CA VAL A 16 12.39 -67.97 11.07
C VAL A 16 13.10 -66.64 10.85
N LEU A 17 12.85 -66.03 9.69
CA LEU A 17 13.31 -64.69 9.37
C LEU A 17 12.38 -63.71 10.09
N SER A 18 12.85 -63.17 11.21
CA SER A 18 12.20 -62.05 11.91
C SER A 18 12.31 -60.80 11.03
N ALA A 19 11.30 -60.57 10.19
CA ALA A 19 11.18 -59.34 9.42
C ALA A 19 10.75 -58.20 10.35
N LEU A 20 11.73 -57.43 10.83
CA LEU A 20 11.51 -56.17 11.53
C LEU A 20 10.97 -55.16 10.50
N TYR A 21 9.65 -55.05 10.41
CA TYR A 21 8.99 -53.98 9.67
C TYR A 21 9.29 -52.66 10.39
N LEU A 22 10.26 -51.90 9.88
CA LEU A 22 10.34 -50.45 10.13
C LEU A 22 9.11 -49.83 9.47
N LEU A 23 8.01 -49.73 10.23
CA LEU A 23 6.92 -48.82 9.91
C LEU A 23 7.48 -47.41 10.11
N THR A 24 7.97 -46.79 9.04
CA THR A 24 7.98 -45.34 8.96
C THR A 24 6.52 -44.90 8.93
N MET A 25 5.94 -44.63 10.11
CA MET A 25 4.73 -43.84 10.18
C MET A 25 5.05 -42.48 9.59
N SER A 26 4.67 -42.26 8.33
CA SER A 26 4.52 -40.92 7.79
C SER A 26 3.51 -40.22 8.68
N ALA A 27 4.00 -39.35 9.56
CA ALA A 27 3.15 -38.44 10.31
C ALA A 27 2.27 -37.69 9.30
N LEU A 28 0.96 -37.77 9.47
CA LEU A 28 0.01 -36.93 8.76
C LEU A 28 0.49 -35.48 8.95
N ALA A 29 0.59 -34.72 7.87
CA ALA A 29 0.88 -33.30 7.96
C ALA A 29 -0.28 -32.64 8.72
N GLU A 30 -0.14 -32.44 10.03
CA GLU A 30 -1.06 -31.63 10.81
C GLU A 30 -1.02 -30.20 10.25
N GLU A 31 -2.18 -29.67 9.87
CA GLU A 31 -2.27 -28.35 9.24
C GLU A 31 -1.80 -27.26 10.20
N SER A 32 -0.57 -26.80 10.01
CA SER A 32 -0.04 -25.63 10.71
C SER A 32 -0.81 -24.36 10.31
N ARG A 33 -1.03 -23.45 11.27
CA ARG A 33 -1.76 -22.19 11.06
C ARG A 33 -0.95 -20.99 11.53
N ILE A 34 -1.14 -19.85 10.89
CA ILE A 34 -0.54 -18.59 11.34
C ILE A 34 -1.45 -18.02 12.44
N SER A 35 -0.93 -17.86 13.66
CA SER A 35 -1.70 -17.45 14.85
C SER A 35 -1.62 -15.94 15.07
N ARG A 36 -0.42 -15.37 14.89
CA ARG A 36 -0.08 -13.97 15.19
C ARG A 36 0.90 -13.43 14.17
N VAL A 37 0.73 -12.15 13.83
CA VAL A 37 1.66 -11.41 12.98
C VAL A 37 1.98 -10.08 13.63
N THR A 38 3.27 -9.75 13.72
CA THR A 38 3.73 -8.40 14.09
C THR A 38 4.29 -7.71 12.85
N LEU A 39 3.61 -6.66 12.37
CA LEU A 39 4.04 -5.84 11.25
C LEU A 39 4.96 -4.70 11.70
N TYR A 40 6.01 -4.49 10.93
CA TYR A 40 6.95 -3.38 11.06
C TYR A 40 6.92 -2.50 9.81
N ALA A 41 7.74 -1.45 9.78
CA ALA A 41 7.98 -0.70 8.54
C ALA A 41 8.79 -1.55 7.54
N GLY A 42 8.10 -2.27 6.64
CA GLY A 42 8.70 -3.01 5.54
C GLY A 42 9.09 -4.48 5.85
N SER A 43 8.76 -4.98 7.04
CA SER A 43 8.87 -6.41 7.37
C SER A 43 7.77 -6.90 8.33
N ALA A 44 7.76 -8.20 8.62
CA ALA A 44 6.90 -8.79 9.62
C ALA A 44 7.57 -9.96 10.35
N THR A 45 7.20 -10.18 11.61
CA THR A 45 7.44 -11.44 12.31
C THR A 45 6.14 -12.24 12.30
N VAL A 46 6.22 -13.47 11.78
CA VAL A 46 5.09 -14.40 11.67
C VAL A 46 5.26 -15.49 12.72
N GLU A 47 4.20 -15.74 13.49
CA GLU A 47 4.09 -16.86 14.41
C GLU A 47 3.16 -17.90 13.79
N ARG A 48 3.71 -19.09 13.53
CA ARG A 48 2.98 -20.24 12.98
C ARG A 48 2.96 -21.33 14.02
N SER A 49 1.77 -21.85 14.36
CA SER A 49 1.60 -22.92 15.32
C SER A 49 1.09 -24.20 14.68
N VAL A 50 1.49 -25.33 15.25
CA VAL A 50 1.01 -26.66 14.91
C VAL A 50 0.78 -27.43 16.21
N ALA A 51 -0.36 -28.12 16.30
CA ALA A 51 -0.61 -29.03 17.41
C ALA A 51 0.36 -30.21 17.32
N VAL A 52 0.72 -30.78 18.46
CA VAL A 52 1.55 -31.98 18.54
C VAL A 52 1.06 -32.90 19.65
N THR A 53 1.25 -34.20 19.47
CA THR A 53 0.87 -35.22 20.46
C THR A 53 2.08 -36.03 20.94
N PRO A 54 2.02 -36.66 22.13
CA PRO A 54 3.10 -37.50 22.68
C PRO A 54 3.52 -38.70 21.83
N GLU A 55 2.63 -39.21 20.97
CA GLU A 55 2.85 -40.41 20.16
C GLU A 55 3.77 -40.17 18.96
N ALA A 56 3.87 -38.92 18.50
CA ALA A 56 4.75 -38.51 17.43
C ALA A 56 6.04 -37.85 17.96
N SER A 57 7.09 -37.90 17.14
CA SER A 57 8.42 -37.36 17.47
C SER A 57 8.92 -36.33 16.46
N ARG A 58 8.10 -36.03 15.46
CA ARG A 58 8.41 -35.16 14.33
C ARG A 58 7.15 -34.51 13.81
N VAL A 59 7.23 -33.23 13.52
CA VAL A 59 6.19 -32.45 12.84
C VAL A 59 6.80 -31.66 11.67
N GLU A 60 6.04 -31.53 10.58
CA GLU A 60 6.44 -30.76 9.41
C GLU A 60 5.49 -29.59 9.20
N LEU A 61 6.04 -28.37 9.18
CA LEU A 61 5.31 -27.16 8.81
C LEU A 61 5.67 -26.85 7.36
N THR A 62 4.69 -26.95 6.47
CA THR A 62 4.86 -26.74 5.03
C THR A 62 4.34 -25.38 4.59
N GLY A 63 4.72 -24.96 3.39
CA GLY A 63 4.21 -23.73 2.77
C GLY A 63 4.83 -22.44 3.31
N LEU A 64 5.96 -22.52 4.02
CA LEU A 64 6.70 -21.33 4.45
C LEU A 64 7.31 -20.63 3.23
N PRO A 65 7.46 -19.30 3.25
CA PRO A 65 7.89 -18.57 2.08
C PRO A 65 9.43 -18.56 2.04
N ALA A 66 10.04 -18.84 0.89
CA ALA A 66 11.51 -18.92 0.82
C ALA A 66 12.24 -17.60 1.15
N ASN A 67 11.53 -16.47 1.24
CA ASN A 67 12.09 -15.17 1.59
C ASN A 67 12.24 -14.92 3.10
N PHE A 68 11.85 -15.85 3.99
CA PHE A 68 12.10 -15.68 5.42
C PHE A 68 13.59 -15.85 5.77
N ASP A 69 14.09 -15.07 6.72
CA ASP A 69 15.48 -15.18 7.18
C ASP A 69 15.64 -16.40 8.10
N VAL A 70 16.41 -17.42 7.67
CA VAL A 70 16.64 -18.63 8.48
C VAL A 70 17.31 -18.29 9.82
N ARG A 71 18.11 -17.23 9.91
CA ARG A 71 18.76 -16.80 11.16
C ARG A 71 17.77 -16.20 12.17
N SER A 72 16.59 -15.78 11.69
CA SER A 72 15.52 -15.28 12.54
C SER A 72 14.62 -16.38 13.09
N LEU A 73 14.73 -17.61 12.58
CA LEU A 73 13.88 -18.72 12.96
C LEU A 73 14.08 -19.08 14.44
N ARG A 74 12.98 -19.05 15.19
CA ARG A 74 12.91 -19.54 16.57
C ARG A 74 11.79 -20.56 16.66
N VAL A 75 12.03 -21.64 17.38
CA VAL A 75 11.02 -22.66 17.66
C VAL A 75 10.80 -22.71 19.16
N GLU A 76 9.56 -22.49 19.55
CA GLU A 76 9.09 -22.53 20.92
C GLU A 76 8.04 -23.63 21.06
N ALA A 77 7.81 -24.12 22.28
CA ALA A 77 6.79 -25.11 22.54
C ALA A 77 6.12 -24.87 23.88
N ASP A 78 4.92 -25.41 24.04
CA ASP A 78 4.21 -25.39 25.32
C ASP A 78 4.96 -26.21 26.40
N PRO A 79 4.72 -25.91 27.69
CA PRO A 79 5.29 -26.68 28.80
C PRO A 79 5.03 -28.19 28.66
N GLY A 80 6.07 -29.01 28.85
CA GLY A 80 5.99 -30.47 28.69
C GLY A 80 6.37 -30.98 27.30
N ILE A 81 6.71 -30.09 26.37
CA ILE A 81 7.27 -30.42 25.06
C ILE A 81 8.74 -29.96 25.01
N ARG A 82 9.65 -30.86 24.62
CA ARG A 82 11.05 -30.53 24.36
C ARG A 82 11.32 -30.56 22.86
N ILE A 83 11.89 -29.47 22.34
CA ILE A 83 12.33 -29.35 20.95
C ILE A 83 13.69 -30.04 20.78
N GLY A 84 13.80 -30.87 19.75
CA GLY A 84 15.02 -31.52 19.30
C GLY A 84 15.61 -30.83 18.08
N GLU A 85 16.00 -31.62 17.08
CA GLU A 85 16.53 -31.11 15.81
C GLU A 85 15.50 -30.27 15.06
N VAL A 86 15.96 -29.12 14.54
CA VAL A 86 15.19 -28.23 13.67
C VAL A 86 15.92 -28.14 12.35
N SER A 87 15.28 -28.55 11.26
CA SER A 87 15.86 -28.47 9.91
C SER A 87 14.90 -27.79 8.94
N VAL A 88 15.47 -27.00 8.01
CA VAL A 88 14.73 -26.32 6.96
C VAL A 88 15.10 -26.96 5.63
N ARG A 89 14.08 -27.32 4.84
CA ARG A 89 14.26 -27.89 3.50
C ARG A 89 13.63 -26.95 2.48
N ASP A 90 14.39 -26.58 1.46
CA ASP A 90 13.84 -25.90 0.30
C ASP A 90 13.11 -26.92 -0.60
N ILE A 91 11.89 -26.60 -1.00
CA ILE A 91 11.07 -27.40 -1.90
C ILE A 91 10.65 -26.54 -3.10
N GLY A 92 10.74 -27.13 -4.30
CA GLY A 92 10.21 -26.50 -5.50
C GLY A 92 8.69 -26.32 -5.36
N ARG A 93 8.18 -25.13 -5.71
CA ARG A 93 6.75 -24.82 -5.62
C ARG A 93 5.96 -25.65 -6.64
N ALA A 94 5.32 -26.72 -6.19
CA ALA A 94 4.42 -27.55 -6.99
C ALA A 94 2.93 -27.15 -6.86
N SER A 95 2.58 -26.33 -5.88
CA SER A 95 1.19 -25.93 -5.59
C SER A 95 1.12 -24.49 -5.04
N ALA A 96 -0.04 -23.86 -5.21
CA ALA A 96 -0.33 -22.53 -4.69
C ALA A 96 -0.16 -22.43 -3.17
N LEU A 97 0.50 -21.37 -2.69
CA LEU A 97 0.69 -21.10 -1.25
C LEU A 97 -0.41 -20.22 -0.65
N GLY A 98 -1.24 -19.61 -1.51
CA GLY A 98 -2.34 -18.73 -1.11
C GLY A 98 -3.62 -18.98 -1.92
N GLY A 99 -4.76 -18.59 -1.37
CA GLY A 99 -6.08 -18.79 -1.98
C GLY A 99 -6.25 -18.03 -3.29
N ARG A 100 -5.64 -16.84 -3.41
CA ARG A 100 -5.66 -16.08 -4.67
C ARG A 100 -4.81 -16.73 -5.76
N GLU A 101 -3.68 -17.32 -5.38
CA GLU A 101 -2.83 -18.07 -6.32
C GLU A 101 -3.60 -19.30 -6.84
N ALA A 102 -4.23 -20.05 -5.94
CA ALA A 102 -5.05 -21.22 -6.30
C ALA A 102 -6.24 -20.86 -7.21
N ASP A 103 -6.94 -19.75 -6.92
CA ASP A 103 -8.05 -19.25 -7.77
C ASP A 103 -7.57 -18.86 -9.17
N LEU A 104 -6.42 -18.20 -9.28
CA LEU A 104 -5.83 -17.85 -10.59
C LEU A 104 -5.43 -19.11 -11.37
N GLU A 105 -4.78 -20.09 -10.73
CA GLU A 105 -4.42 -21.36 -11.38
C GLU A 105 -5.65 -22.12 -11.86
N ALA A 106 -6.68 -22.25 -11.01
CA ALA A 106 -7.91 -22.94 -11.37
C ALA A 106 -8.63 -22.26 -12.54
N ARG A 107 -8.68 -20.92 -12.58
CA ARG A 107 -9.26 -20.16 -13.69
C ARG A 107 -8.46 -20.32 -14.98
N ILE A 108 -7.12 -20.26 -14.91
CA ILE A 108 -6.25 -20.49 -16.06
C ILE A 108 -6.50 -21.88 -16.63
N GLN A 109 -6.57 -22.90 -15.76
CA GLN A 109 -6.83 -24.26 -16.18
C GLN A 109 -8.21 -24.40 -16.84
N GLY A 110 -9.27 -23.88 -16.22
CA GLY A 110 -10.62 -23.91 -16.80
C GLY A 110 -10.73 -23.22 -18.16
N LEU A 111 -10.01 -22.11 -18.36
CA LEU A 111 -9.94 -21.44 -19.67
C LEU A 111 -9.16 -22.27 -20.71
N LYS A 112 -8.06 -22.93 -20.30
CA LYS A 112 -7.29 -23.84 -21.16
C LYS A 112 -8.11 -25.05 -21.57
N ASP A 113 -8.90 -25.62 -20.65
CA ASP A 113 -9.80 -26.72 -20.92
C ASP A 113 -10.92 -26.30 -21.90
N GLY A 114 -11.50 -25.11 -21.71
CA GLY A 114 -12.47 -24.53 -22.65
C GLY A 114 -11.89 -24.31 -24.05
N ARG A 115 -10.63 -23.87 -24.14
CA ARG A 115 -9.89 -23.74 -25.40
C ARG A 115 -9.67 -25.11 -26.05
N ALA A 116 -9.33 -26.15 -25.28
CA ALA A 116 -9.16 -27.50 -25.78
C ALA A 116 -10.47 -28.07 -26.35
N MET A 117 -11.63 -27.76 -25.75
CA MET A 117 -12.93 -28.15 -26.31
C MET A 117 -13.23 -27.46 -27.64
N LEU A 118 -12.91 -26.16 -27.76
CA LEU A 118 -13.03 -25.43 -29.03
C LEU A 118 -12.09 -26.01 -30.10
N GLU A 119 -10.89 -26.44 -29.73
CA GLU A 119 -9.96 -27.11 -30.66
C GLU A 119 -10.55 -28.40 -31.25
N VAL A 120 -11.29 -29.17 -30.43
CA VAL A 120 -12.01 -30.36 -30.90
C VAL A 120 -13.12 -29.99 -31.89
N GLU A 121 -13.84 -28.89 -31.64
CA GLU A 121 -14.87 -28.37 -32.56
C GLU A 121 -14.27 -27.88 -33.90
N ALA A 122 -13.12 -27.19 -33.87
CA ALA A 122 -12.41 -26.80 -35.09
C ALA A 122 -12.00 -28.03 -35.91
N LYS A 123 -11.38 -29.03 -35.26
CA LYS A 123 -10.93 -30.26 -35.92
C LYS A 123 -12.08 -31.02 -36.59
N SER A 124 -13.28 -31.05 -35.98
CA SER A 124 -14.43 -31.71 -36.61
C SER A 124 -14.90 -30.95 -37.86
N ALA A 125 -14.92 -29.61 -37.83
CA ALA A 125 -15.23 -28.80 -38.99
C ALA A 125 -14.15 -28.90 -40.09
N GLU A 126 -12.87 -29.04 -39.72
CA GLU A 126 -11.77 -29.28 -40.65
C GLU A 126 -11.91 -30.64 -41.35
N LEU A 127 -12.29 -31.71 -40.63
CA LEU A 127 -12.57 -33.01 -41.25
C LEU A 127 -13.69 -32.91 -42.29
N VAL A 128 -14.75 -32.15 -42.01
CA VAL A 128 -15.85 -31.90 -42.97
C VAL A 128 -15.33 -31.13 -44.18
N ARG A 129 -14.56 -30.05 -43.97
CA ARG A 129 -13.92 -29.29 -45.05
C ARG A 129 -13.05 -30.19 -45.91
N ASP A 130 -12.18 -31.00 -45.30
CA ASP A 130 -11.21 -31.85 -46.01
C ASP A 130 -11.90 -32.95 -46.80
N PHE A 131 -12.96 -33.54 -46.24
CA PHE A 131 -13.83 -34.46 -46.97
C PHE A 131 -14.45 -33.78 -48.20
N LEU A 132 -15.01 -32.58 -48.06
CA LEU A 132 -15.60 -31.85 -49.19
C LEU A 132 -14.55 -31.48 -50.26
N VAL A 133 -13.33 -31.12 -49.87
CA VAL A 133 -12.21 -30.89 -50.79
C VAL A 133 -11.78 -32.18 -51.50
N SER A 134 -11.82 -33.33 -50.81
CA SER A 134 -11.51 -34.62 -51.44
C SER A 134 -12.52 -35.02 -52.52
N LEU A 135 -13.79 -34.64 -52.35
CA LEU A 135 -14.84 -34.88 -53.35
C LEU A 135 -14.65 -34.06 -54.63
N SER A 136 -14.09 -32.85 -54.55
CA SER A 136 -13.80 -32.02 -55.72
C SER A 136 -12.49 -32.40 -56.43
N SER A 137 -11.58 -33.10 -55.73
CA SER A 137 -10.20 -33.33 -56.17
C SER A 137 -9.90 -34.76 -56.59
N ARG A 138 -10.88 -35.68 -56.59
CA ARG A 138 -10.66 -37.11 -56.91
C ARG A 138 -10.29 -37.29 -58.39
N PRO A 139 -9.03 -37.62 -58.74
CA PRO A 139 -8.70 -38.05 -60.10
C PRO A 139 -9.29 -39.45 -60.31
N PRO A 140 -9.76 -39.82 -61.52
CA PRO A 140 -10.16 -41.19 -61.76
C PRO A 140 -8.94 -42.10 -61.56
N ALA A 141 -9.10 -43.17 -60.77
CA ALA A 141 -8.14 -44.26 -60.81
C ALA A 141 -8.18 -44.86 -62.23
N GLU A 142 -7.01 -45.08 -62.83
CA GLU A 142 -6.90 -45.71 -64.14
C GLU A 142 -7.69 -47.03 -64.16
N GLY A 143 -8.76 -47.06 -64.98
CA GLY A 143 -9.58 -48.25 -65.19
C GLY A 143 -10.95 -48.28 -64.50
N GLU A 144 -11.29 -47.34 -63.60
CA GLU A 144 -12.64 -47.26 -63.03
C GLU A 144 -13.57 -46.40 -63.91
N LYS A 145 -14.62 -47.02 -64.48
CA LYS A 145 -15.73 -46.30 -65.13
C LYS A 145 -16.41 -45.41 -64.08
N ARG A 146 -16.52 -44.10 -64.37
CA ARG A 146 -17.29 -43.15 -63.54
C ARG A 146 -18.64 -43.79 -63.19
N PRO A 147 -19.05 -43.89 -61.90
CA PRO A 147 -20.48 -43.94 -61.65
C PRO A 147 -21.06 -42.69 -62.30
N SER A 148 -22.01 -42.87 -63.23
CA SER A 148 -22.63 -41.75 -63.93
C SER A 148 -23.32 -40.89 -62.89
N VAL A 149 -22.68 -39.78 -62.50
CA VAL A 149 -23.34 -38.76 -61.70
C VAL A 149 -24.47 -38.24 -62.58
N ASP A 150 -25.72 -38.50 -62.19
CA ASP A 150 -26.89 -37.99 -62.89
C ASP A 150 -26.72 -36.48 -63.06
N ALA A 151 -26.80 -35.98 -64.30
CA ALA A 151 -26.66 -34.55 -64.59
C ALA A 151 -27.66 -33.69 -63.79
N LYS A 152 -28.80 -34.27 -63.39
CA LYS A 152 -29.80 -33.63 -62.52
C LYS A 152 -29.38 -33.55 -61.04
N SER A 153 -28.41 -34.36 -60.60
CA SER A 153 -27.89 -34.39 -59.22
C SER A 153 -26.71 -33.43 -58.99
N ILE A 154 -26.03 -32.99 -60.05
CA ILE A 154 -24.87 -32.07 -59.97
C ILE A 154 -25.20 -30.75 -59.25
N PRO A 155 -26.32 -30.07 -59.54
CA PRO A 155 -26.68 -28.84 -58.81
C PRO A 155 -26.91 -29.09 -57.31
N VAL A 156 -27.46 -30.26 -56.95
CA VAL A 156 -27.73 -30.65 -55.55
C VAL A 156 -26.41 -30.90 -54.79
N VAL A 157 -25.46 -31.60 -55.41
CA VAL A 157 -24.13 -31.86 -54.84
C VAL A 157 -23.33 -30.56 -54.71
N LEU A 158 -23.37 -29.70 -55.74
CA LEU A 158 -22.66 -28.41 -55.71
C LEU A 158 -23.22 -27.49 -54.61
N GLU A 159 -24.53 -27.46 -54.44
CA GLU A 159 -25.17 -26.71 -53.37
C GLU A 159 -24.85 -27.28 -51.99
N ALA A 160 -24.79 -28.61 -51.84
CA ALA A 160 -24.35 -29.26 -50.60
C ALA A 160 -22.89 -28.94 -50.25
N ILE A 161 -21.99 -28.89 -51.24
CA ILE A 161 -20.58 -28.47 -51.06
C ILE A 161 -20.51 -26.99 -50.68
N ARG A 162 -21.23 -26.12 -51.39
CA ARG A 162 -21.26 -24.67 -51.13
C ARG A 162 -21.75 -24.38 -49.71
N ARG A 163 -22.84 -25.03 -49.30
CA ARG A 163 -23.44 -24.88 -47.97
C ARG A 163 -22.57 -25.51 -46.90
N GLY A 164 -22.19 -26.78 -47.04
CA GLY A 164 -21.36 -27.50 -46.06
C GLY A 164 -19.97 -26.89 -45.90
N GLY A 165 -19.35 -26.43 -46.98
CA GLY A 165 -18.08 -25.71 -46.95
C GLY A 165 -18.20 -24.34 -46.30
N GLY A 166 -19.26 -23.58 -46.61
CA GLY A 166 -19.56 -22.30 -45.96
C GLY A 166 -19.83 -22.45 -44.45
N ASP A 167 -20.57 -23.49 -44.06
CA ASP A 167 -20.86 -23.81 -42.66
C ASP A 167 -19.59 -24.25 -41.91
N ALA A 168 -18.75 -25.11 -42.51
CA ALA A 168 -17.49 -25.57 -41.93
C ALA A 168 -16.47 -24.42 -41.78
N LEU A 169 -16.25 -23.62 -42.83
CA LEU A 169 -15.36 -22.45 -42.76
C LEU A 169 -15.90 -21.38 -41.78
N GLY A 170 -17.21 -21.18 -41.75
CA GLY A 170 -17.86 -20.30 -40.78
C GLY A 170 -17.70 -20.79 -39.35
N ALA A 171 -17.80 -22.10 -39.11
CA ALA A 171 -17.55 -22.72 -37.81
C ALA A 171 -16.09 -22.56 -37.37
N ILE A 172 -15.13 -22.88 -38.24
CA ILE A 172 -13.69 -22.69 -38.00
C ILE A 172 -13.40 -21.23 -37.64
N GLN A 173 -13.91 -20.27 -38.41
CA GLN A 173 -13.69 -18.85 -38.12
C GLN A 173 -14.31 -18.41 -36.77
N ARG A 174 -15.52 -18.88 -36.44
CA ARG A 174 -16.15 -18.59 -35.13
C ARG A 174 -15.35 -19.18 -33.98
N VAL A 175 -14.87 -20.41 -34.13
CA VAL A 175 -14.01 -21.08 -33.14
C VAL A 175 -12.70 -20.31 -32.96
N GLU A 176 -12.05 -19.89 -34.04
CA GLU A 176 -10.81 -19.12 -33.99
C GLU A 176 -10.99 -17.77 -33.28
N VAL A 177 -12.10 -17.07 -33.52
CA VAL A 177 -12.43 -15.84 -32.79
C VAL A 177 -12.59 -16.10 -31.29
N LYS A 178 -13.30 -17.18 -30.90
CA LYS A 178 -13.47 -17.58 -29.49
C LYS A 178 -12.13 -17.98 -28.86
N LYS A 179 -11.29 -18.75 -29.55
CA LYS A 179 -9.94 -19.14 -29.09
C LYS A 179 -9.08 -17.92 -28.82
N ARG A 180 -9.04 -16.93 -29.73
CA ARG A 180 -8.31 -15.67 -29.52
C ARG A 180 -8.79 -14.91 -28.28
N ALA A 181 -10.10 -14.93 -28.00
CA ALA A 181 -10.64 -14.29 -26.81
C ALA A 181 -10.21 -15.02 -25.51
N LEU A 182 -10.22 -16.36 -25.49
CA LEU A 182 -9.73 -17.15 -24.38
C LEU A 182 -8.21 -16.99 -24.19
N ASP A 183 -7.43 -16.98 -25.28
CA ASP A 183 -5.97 -16.79 -25.23
C ASP A 183 -5.58 -15.45 -24.61
N LYS A 184 -6.33 -14.37 -24.93
CA LYS A 184 -6.16 -13.07 -24.27
C LYS A 184 -6.43 -13.12 -22.77
N GLN A 185 -7.45 -13.88 -22.34
CA GLN A 185 -7.78 -14.04 -20.92
C GLN A 185 -6.72 -14.87 -20.19
N VAL A 186 -6.30 -16.00 -20.76
CA VAL A 186 -5.21 -16.83 -20.22
C VAL A 186 -3.94 -16.00 -20.07
N ALA A 187 -3.52 -15.27 -21.11
CA ALA A 187 -2.33 -14.42 -21.06
C ALA A 187 -2.45 -13.26 -20.05
N ALA A 188 -3.66 -12.77 -19.75
CA ALA A 188 -3.88 -11.78 -18.70
C ALA A 188 -3.72 -12.40 -17.31
N LEU A 189 -4.38 -13.54 -17.06
CA LEU A 189 -4.29 -14.24 -15.78
C LEU A 189 -2.88 -14.79 -15.51
N GLU A 190 -2.16 -15.26 -16.53
CA GLU A 190 -0.78 -15.71 -16.40
C GLU A 190 0.16 -14.55 -16.03
N ARG A 191 -0.08 -13.33 -16.54
CA ARG A 191 0.65 -12.13 -16.11
C ARG A 191 0.34 -11.74 -14.67
N ASP A 192 -0.91 -11.87 -14.24
CA ASP A 192 -1.31 -11.61 -12.85
C ASP A 192 -0.69 -12.63 -11.89
N LEU A 193 -0.69 -13.91 -12.27
CA LEU A 193 -0.04 -14.99 -11.53
C LEU A 193 1.47 -14.79 -11.45
N ALA A 194 2.12 -14.41 -12.56
CA ALA A 194 3.55 -14.10 -12.58
C ALA A 194 3.90 -12.91 -11.68
N ARG A 195 3.05 -11.88 -11.64
CA ARG A 195 3.23 -10.73 -10.74
C ARG A 195 3.11 -11.14 -9.27
N LEU A 196 2.16 -12.02 -8.94
CA LEU A 196 1.98 -12.57 -7.60
C LEU A 196 3.19 -13.42 -7.17
N ARG A 197 3.78 -14.19 -8.09
CA ARG A 197 4.95 -15.05 -7.86
C ARG A 197 6.30 -14.35 -7.87
N SER A 198 6.35 -13.05 -8.17
CA SER A 198 7.61 -12.33 -8.48
C SER A 198 8.60 -12.20 -7.31
N GLY A 199 8.26 -12.64 -6.09
CA GLY A 199 9.08 -12.48 -4.87
C GLY A 199 9.72 -13.75 -4.27
N ALA A 200 9.26 -14.96 -4.61
CA ALA A 200 9.87 -16.22 -4.14
C ALA A 200 9.36 -17.36 -5.03
N ARG A 201 10.25 -18.08 -5.73
CA ARG A 201 9.88 -19.23 -6.56
C ARG A 201 9.80 -20.55 -5.78
N ASP A 202 10.36 -20.54 -4.58
CA ASP A 202 10.51 -21.73 -3.75
C ASP A 202 9.67 -21.59 -2.48
N ALA A 203 9.26 -22.72 -1.94
CA ALA A 203 8.67 -22.82 -0.61
C ALA A 203 9.67 -23.54 0.31
N ARG A 204 9.48 -23.38 1.61
CA ARG A 204 10.27 -24.08 2.62
C ARG A 204 9.37 -24.97 3.46
N THR A 205 9.92 -26.11 3.84
CA THR A 205 9.35 -26.98 4.87
C THR A 205 10.26 -26.93 6.08
N LEU A 206 9.68 -26.60 7.23
CA LEU A 206 10.33 -26.68 8.52
C LEU A 206 10.01 -28.04 9.13
N VAL A 207 11.04 -28.81 9.45
CA VAL A 207 10.92 -30.08 10.15
C VAL A 207 11.42 -29.88 11.57
N VAL A 208 10.56 -30.20 12.53
CA VAL A 208 10.87 -30.11 13.96
C VAL A 208 10.75 -31.49 14.59
N SER A 209 11.84 -32.00 15.12
CA SER A 209 11.82 -33.15 16.02
C SER A 209 11.45 -32.69 17.43
N TYR A 210 10.63 -33.46 18.14
CA TYR A 210 10.20 -33.11 19.48
C TYR A 210 9.94 -34.36 20.33
N SER A 211 9.89 -34.18 21.65
CA SER A 211 9.36 -35.17 22.59
C SER A 211 8.35 -34.49 23.51
N ALA A 212 7.15 -35.05 23.66
CA ALA A 212 6.08 -34.45 24.44
C ALA A 212 5.60 -35.41 25.54
N THR A 213 5.34 -34.89 26.74
CA THR A 213 4.69 -35.63 27.83
C THR A 213 3.18 -35.45 27.85
N GLN A 214 2.66 -34.47 27.12
CA GLN A 214 1.24 -34.15 26.96
C GLN A 214 1.01 -33.45 25.61
N PRO A 215 -0.22 -33.46 25.06
CA PRO A 215 -0.55 -32.67 23.87
C PRO A 215 -0.34 -31.17 24.11
N GLY A 216 0.06 -30.44 23.07
CA GLY A 216 0.27 -28.98 23.11
C GLY A 216 0.63 -28.42 21.74
N GLU A 217 1.11 -27.18 21.69
CA GLU A 217 1.53 -26.54 20.44
C GLU A 217 3.05 -26.32 20.36
N VAL A 218 3.58 -26.54 19.14
CA VAL A 218 4.89 -26.06 18.71
C VAL A 218 4.67 -24.78 17.88
N ARG A 219 5.42 -23.73 18.19
CA ARG A 219 5.34 -22.41 17.54
C ARG A 219 6.65 -22.09 16.85
N ALA A 220 6.60 -21.82 15.55
CA ALA A 220 7.71 -21.30 14.77
C ALA A 220 7.54 -19.79 14.56
N LEU A 221 8.53 -19.01 14.97
CA LEU A 221 8.60 -17.57 14.76
C LEU A 221 9.66 -17.29 13.70
N TYR A 222 9.30 -16.59 12.64
CA TYR A 222 10.20 -16.25 11.56
C TYR A 222 9.95 -14.86 10.99
N HIS A 223 11.01 -14.22 10.53
CA HIS A 223 10.96 -12.88 9.98
C HIS A 223 10.88 -12.91 8.45
N VAL A 224 9.90 -12.19 7.90
CA VAL A 224 9.66 -12.07 6.46
C VAL A 224 9.78 -10.62 6.02
N THR A 225 10.25 -10.44 4.78
CA THR A 225 10.28 -9.13 4.10
C THR A 225 9.03 -8.95 3.25
N ASN A 226 8.86 -7.75 2.67
CA ASN A 226 7.73 -7.42 1.78
C ASN A 226 6.35 -7.36 2.46
N ALA A 227 6.32 -7.12 3.76
CA ALA A 227 5.12 -6.77 4.50
C ALA A 227 5.33 -5.43 5.21
N GLY A 228 4.29 -4.66 5.48
CA GLY A 228 4.48 -3.51 6.33
C GLY A 228 3.23 -2.70 6.55
N TRP A 229 3.40 -1.66 7.36
CA TRP A 229 2.33 -0.73 7.69
C TRP A 229 2.82 0.71 7.69
N ARG A 230 1.87 1.64 7.56
CA ARG A 230 2.10 3.07 7.73
C ARG A 230 0.92 3.73 8.43
N PRO A 231 1.13 4.80 9.22
CA PRO A 231 0.04 5.51 9.87
C PRO A 231 -0.85 6.21 8.85
N LEU A 232 -2.15 6.21 9.12
CA LEU A 232 -3.16 6.99 8.42
C LEU A 232 -4.11 7.56 9.48
N TYR A 233 -4.54 8.79 9.30
CA TYR A 233 -5.46 9.43 10.22
C TYR A 233 -6.71 9.89 9.50
N ARG A 234 -7.82 9.94 10.24
CA ARG A 234 -9.03 10.64 9.83
C ARG A 234 -9.38 11.64 10.92
N ALA A 235 -9.50 12.91 10.55
CA ALA A 235 -9.99 13.95 11.43
C ALA A 235 -11.32 14.47 10.90
N SER A 236 -12.36 14.43 11.74
CA SER A 236 -13.70 14.93 11.41
C SER A 236 -14.07 16.07 12.34
N LEU A 237 -14.24 17.27 11.79
CA LEU A 237 -14.73 18.44 12.52
C LEU A 237 -16.27 18.45 12.52
N ASP A 238 -16.86 18.47 13.71
CA ASP A 238 -18.22 18.96 13.95
C ASP A 238 -18.16 20.46 14.20
N SER A 239 -18.58 21.25 13.21
CA SER A 239 -18.52 22.71 13.25
C SER A 239 -19.48 23.29 14.30
N THR A 240 -20.56 22.58 14.66
CA THR A 240 -21.55 23.07 15.63
C THR A 240 -21.09 22.79 17.06
N GLY A 241 -20.61 21.58 17.32
CA GLY A 241 -20.12 21.17 18.63
C GLY A 241 -18.70 21.64 18.95
N SER A 242 -17.96 22.16 17.96
CA SER A 242 -16.53 22.53 18.09
C SER A 242 -15.67 21.36 18.59
N LYS A 243 -15.86 20.20 17.96
CA LYS A 243 -15.15 18.95 18.29
C LYS A 243 -14.49 18.36 17.06
N VAL A 244 -13.28 17.84 17.25
CA VAL A 244 -12.56 17.05 16.25
C VAL A 244 -12.54 15.61 16.72
N GLU A 245 -13.20 14.73 15.97
CA GLU A 245 -13.03 13.29 16.11
C GLU A 245 -11.79 12.87 15.33
N LEU A 246 -10.73 12.52 16.06
CA LEU A 246 -9.48 12.02 15.49
C LEU A 246 -9.44 10.49 15.59
N GLU A 247 -9.44 9.84 14.44
CA GLU A 247 -9.31 8.40 14.31
C GLU A 247 -7.90 8.04 13.84
N ARG A 248 -7.23 7.19 14.63
CA ARG A 248 -5.95 6.55 14.30
C ARG A 248 -6.24 5.29 13.51
N GLN A 249 -5.66 5.22 12.32
CA GLN A 249 -5.73 4.07 11.43
C GLN A 249 -4.32 3.67 11.00
N ALA A 250 -4.21 2.50 10.40
CA ALA A 250 -3.01 2.08 9.68
C ALA A 250 -3.39 1.48 8.35
N ILE A 251 -2.57 1.75 7.33
CA ILE A 251 -2.60 1.01 6.08
C ILE A 251 -1.60 -0.12 6.20
N VAL A 252 -2.07 -1.35 6.08
CA VAL A 252 -1.28 -2.57 6.11
C VAL A 252 -1.23 -3.19 4.70
N THR A 253 -0.10 -3.77 4.33
CA THR A 253 0.09 -4.43 3.04
C THR A 253 1.12 -5.55 3.16
N GLN A 254 0.97 -6.63 2.39
CA GLN A 254 1.92 -7.74 2.42
C GLN A 254 1.99 -8.49 1.08
N ARG A 255 3.21 -8.92 0.72
CA ARG A 255 3.56 -9.77 -0.43
C ARG A 255 4.57 -10.83 0.00
N THR A 256 4.33 -11.41 1.17
CA THR A 256 5.23 -12.40 1.79
C THR A 256 5.16 -13.76 1.09
N GLY A 257 4.08 -14.01 0.35
CA GLY A 257 3.82 -15.28 -0.31
C GLY A 257 2.92 -16.22 0.50
N GLU A 258 2.49 -15.82 1.69
CA GLU A 258 1.56 -16.55 2.54
C GLU A 258 0.31 -15.72 2.82
N ASP A 259 -0.87 -16.34 2.74
CA ASP A 259 -2.11 -15.71 3.20
C ASP A 259 -2.18 -15.76 4.73
N TRP A 260 -2.48 -14.63 5.36
CA TRP A 260 -2.76 -14.57 6.78
C TRP A 260 -4.26 -14.57 6.97
N ARG A 261 -4.82 -15.61 7.61
CA ARG A 261 -6.26 -15.73 7.84
C ARG A 261 -6.55 -15.87 9.33
N GLY A 262 -7.45 -15.03 9.84
CA GLY A 262 -7.86 -15.04 11.24
C GLY A 262 -6.73 -14.70 12.21
N VAL A 263 -5.73 -13.92 11.80
CA VAL A 263 -4.53 -13.68 12.62
C VAL A 263 -4.76 -12.57 13.65
N SER A 264 -4.13 -12.68 14.81
CA SER A 264 -3.97 -11.54 15.72
C SER A 264 -2.87 -10.65 15.15
N LEU A 265 -3.24 -9.41 14.79
CA LEU A 265 -2.33 -8.48 14.12
C LEU A 265 -1.82 -7.43 15.10
N ARG A 266 -0.51 -7.24 15.15
CA ARG A 266 0.16 -6.21 15.93
C ARG A 266 0.99 -5.33 15.01
N LEU A 267 0.98 -4.02 15.24
CA LEU A 267 1.78 -3.05 14.50
C LEU A 267 2.85 -2.49 15.43
N SER A 268 4.11 -2.53 15.01
CA SER A 268 5.23 -2.07 15.84
C SER A 268 6.05 -1.03 15.09
N THR A 269 6.49 0.00 15.82
CA THR A 269 7.33 1.09 15.28
C THR A 269 8.82 0.74 15.23
N GLY A 270 9.25 -0.21 16.05
CA GLY A 270 10.61 -0.73 16.09
C GLY A 270 10.78 -1.93 15.17
N VAL A 271 11.83 -1.93 14.36
CA VAL A 271 12.22 -3.11 13.56
C VAL A 271 13.23 -3.91 14.39
N PRO A 272 13.00 -5.22 14.66
CA PRO A 272 14.02 -6.08 15.23
C PRO A 272 15.13 -6.29 14.18
N ARG A 273 16.14 -5.42 14.18
CA ARG A 273 17.32 -5.57 13.33
C ARG A 273 18.40 -6.33 14.07
N ALA A 274 19.20 -7.09 13.32
CA ALA A 274 20.47 -7.57 13.82
C ALA A 274 21.30 -6.38 14.33
N ALA A 275 21.83 -6.48 15.54
CA ALA A 275 22.73 -5.49 16.10
C ALA A 275 24.08 -5.62 15.37
N ASN A 276 24.25 -4.82 14.32
CA ASN A 276 25.52 -4.69 13.62
C ASN A 276 26.26 -3.48 14.17
N MET A 277 27.51 -3.67 14.58
CA MET A 277 28.41 -2.58 14.93
C MET A 277 28.78 -1.83 13.64
N VAL A 278 28.64 -0.50 13.64
CA VAL A 278 29.10 0.37 12.55
C VAL A 278 30.26 1.18 13.11
N ASP A 279 31.46 0.95 12.59
CA ASP A 279 32.63 1.73 12.94
C ASP A 279 32.65 3.04 12.12
N PRO A 280 33.10 4.17 12.72
CA PRO A 280 33.19 5.43 11.99
C PRO A 280 34.19 5.32 10.83
N GLY A 281 33.77 5.72 9.64
CA GLY A 281 34.69 6.02 8.55
C GLY A 281 35.43 7.33 8.81
N THR A 282 36.61 7.51 8.19
CA THR A 282 37.32 8.78 8.20
C THR A 282 36.45 9.88 7.56
N TRP A 283 36.23 10.98 8.27
CA TRP A 283 35.60 12.17 7.69
C TRP A 283 36.64 12.90 6.84
N GLU A 284 36.58 12.72 5.52
CA GLU A 284 37.42 13.46 4.59
C GLU A 284 36.74 14.75 4.14
N VAL A 285 37.39 15.89 4.37
CA VAL A 285 37.01 17.19 3.79
C VAL A 285 37.95 17.46 2.63
N ALA A 286 37.54 17.07 1.43
CA ALA A 286 38.27 17.36 0.20
C ALA A 286 37.66 18.58 -0.52
N LEU A 287 38.50 19.48 -1.02
CA LEU A 287 38.10 20.48 -1.99
C LEU A 287 37.76 19.75 -3.29
N VAL A 288 36.48 19.67 -3.63
CA VAL A 288 36.05 19.20 -4.94
C VAL A 288 36.44 20.29 -5.94
N PRO A 289 37.36 20.04 -6.89
CA PRO A 289 37.57 20.97 -7.98
C PRO A 289 36.22 21.15 -8.68
N GLN A 290 35.80 22.40 -8.89
CA GLN A 290 34.69 22.68 -9.80
C GLN A 290 35.08 22.08 -11.16
N LEU A 291 34.55 20.90 -11.44
CA LEU A 291 34.46 20.42 -12.81
C LEU A 291 33.62 21.48 -13.52
N ALA A 292 34.28 22.25 -14.39
CA ALA A 292 33.58 23.08 -15.34
C ALA A 292 32.51 22.21 -15.99
N GLU A 293 31.25 22.63 -15.87
CA GLU A 293 30.12 21.94 -16.49
C GLU A 293 30.34 21.94 -18.01
N GLN A 294 31.04 20.92 -18.51
CA GLN A 294 30.94 20.55 -19.90
C GLN A 294 29.57 19.91 -20.06
N GLY A 295 28.67 20.68 -20.67
CA GLY A 295 27.29 20.32 -20.88
C GLY A 295 27.13 18.97 -21.55
N PHE A 296 26.69 17.99 -20.77
CA PHE A 296 26.03 16.78 -21.25
C PHE A 296 24.62 16.74 -20.66
N MET A 297 23.83 17.78 -20.97
CA MET A 297 22.37 17.67 -20.89
C MET A 297 21.94 16.83 -22.09
N SER A 298 21.79 15.53 -21.87
CA SER A 298 21.16 14.66 -22.85
C SER A 298 19.66 14.97 -22.94
N ASP A 299 19.16 15.03 -24.18
CA ASP A 299 17.75 15.25 -24.53
C ASP A 299 16.77 14.21 -23.93
N ASN A 300 17.27 13.21 -23.20
CA ASN A 300 16.47 12.13 -22.59
C ASN A 300 15.79 12.50 -21.26
N LEU A 301 16.13 13.61 -20.61
CA LEU A 301 15.41 14.09 -19.43
C LEU A 301 14.13 14.89 -19.76
N ARG A 302 13.94 15.29 -21.03
CA ARG A 302 12.73 15.99 -21.48
C ARG A 302 11.59 15.02 -21.76
N ALA A 303 11.89 13.84 -22.30
CA ALA A 303 10.91 12.78 -22.58
C ALA A 303 10.37 12.07 -21.31
N ALA A 304 11.12 12.10 -20.20
CA ALA A 304 10.69 11.53 -18.91
C ALA A 304 9.81 12.48 -18.07
N ARG A 305 9.71 13.77 -18.46
CA ARG A 305 8.86 14.78 -17.77
C ARG A 305 7.52 15.03 -18.46
N GLU A 306 7.31 14.52 -19.68
CA GLU A 306 6.02 14.60 -20.39
C GLU A 306 5.09 13.40 -20.15
N SER A 307 5.57 12.29 -19.57
CA SER A 307 4.77 11.10 -19.24
C SER A 307 4.20 11.10 -17.81
N ALA A 308 4.39 12.16 -17.04
CA ALA A 308 3.91 12.30 -15.65
C ALA A 308 2.69 13.25 -15.51
N LYS A 309 1.83 13.34 -16.54
CA LYS A 309 0.56 14.07 -16.50
C LYS A 309 -0.59 13.30 -17.16
N VAL A 310 -0.90 12.09 -16.70
CA VAL A 310 -2.26 11.54 -16.82
C VAL A 310 -2.50 10.57 -15.65
N ALA A 311 -3.30 10.99 -14.67
CA ALA A 311 -4.30 10.16 -13.96
C ALA A 311 -4.82 10.92 -12.74
N GLN A 312 -5.85 11.74 -12.95
CA GLN A 312 -6.78 12.14 -11.90
C GLN A 312 -8.19 11.80 -12.39
N ALA A 313 -8.86 10.88 -11.69
CA ALA A 313 -10.31 10.84 -11.54
C ALA A 313 -10.69 9.91 -10.36
N ALA A 314 -11.46 10.45 -9.42
CA ALA A 314 -12.08 9.77 -8.28
C ALA A 314 -13.50 9.27 -8.67
N PRO A 315 -14.41 8.89 -7.73
CA PRO A 315 -14.31 8.00 -6.57
C PRO A 315 -15.36 6.85 -6.66
N ALA A 316 -15.38 5.94 -5.68
CA ALA A 316 -16.60 5.19 -5.34
C ALA A 316 -16.75 5.10 -3.81
N SER A 317 -17.89 5.61 -3.33
CA SER A 317 -18.37 5.53 -1.96
C SER A 317 -19.05 4.18 -1.72
N ARG A 318 -18.90 3.64 -0.51
CA ARG A 318 -19.96 2.89 0.19
C ARG A 318 -19.86 3.17 1.69
N ALA A 319 -21.03 3.31 2.31
CA ALA A 319 -21.21 3.67 3.70
C ALA A 319 -21.45 2.44 4.59
N ARG A 320 -21.05 2.63 5.86
CA ARG A 320 -21.56 2.11 7.14
C ARG A 320 -21.54 0.61 7.45
N GLY A 321 -20.86 0.31 8.55
CA GLY A 321 -21.32 -0.53 9.65
C GLY A 321 -20.76 0.05 10.95
N ASP A 322 -21.59 0.23 11.97
CA ASP A 322 -21.12 0.47 13.34
C ASP A 322 -20.52 -0.85 13.85
N GLU A 323 -19.26 -0.82 14.28
CA GLU A 323 -18.62 -1.94 14.97
C GLU A 323 -18.31 -1.55 16.42
N PRO A 324 -18.42 -2.51 17.35
CA PRO A 324 -18.33 -2.26 18.78
C PRO A 324 -16.94 -1.77 19.18
N LYS A 325 -16.90 -0.91 20.20
CA LYS A 325 -15.67 -0.47 20.86
C LYS A 325 -14.94 -1.68 21.45
N ALA A 326 -13.94 -2.16 20.73
CA ALA A 326 -12.88 -2.97 21.31
C ALA A 326 -11.73 -2.02 21.69
N GLU A 327 -11.29 -2.11 22.94
CA GLU A 327 -10.15 -1.35 23.43
C GLU A 327 -8.88 -1.86 22.78
N VAL A 328 -8.11 -0.96 22.17
CA VAL A 328 -6.77 -1.26 21.65
C VAL A 328 -5.77 -1.16 22.80
N ALA A 329 -5.04 -2.25 23.03
CA ALA A 329 -3.88 -2.23 23.89
C ALA A 329 -2.73 -1.51 23.17
N GLU A 330 -2.32 -0.36 23.72
CA GLU A 330 -1.08 0.33 23.37
C GLU A 330 -0.03 -0.06 24.41
N LEU A 331 1.02 -0.78 23.98
CA LEU A 331 2.13 -1.15 24.86
C LEU A 331 3.37 -0.35 24.45
N GLN A 332 3.84 0.49 25.35
CA GLN A 332 5.14 1.13 25.23
C GLN A 332 6.19 0.25 25.89
N THR A 333 7.16 -0.19 25.11
CA THR A 333 8.37 -0.83 25.63
C THR A 333 9.50 0.19 25.65
N GLN A 334 10.64 -0.14 26.26
CA GLN A 334 11.81 0.76 26.31
C GLN A 334 12.38 1.13 24.93
N PHE A 335 12.02 0.42 23.85
CA PHE A 335 12.61 0.59 22.52
C PHE A 335 11.60 0.69 21.35
N THR A 336 10.31 0.36 21.55
CA THR A 336 9.28 0.38 20.51
C THR A 336 7.88 0.63 21.07
N THR A 337 7.01 1.18 20.24
CA THR A 337 5.56 1.27 20.49
C THR A 337 4.83 0.21 19.69
N GLU A 338 3.96 -0.54 20.37
CA GLU A 338 3.13 -1.58 19.75
C GLU A 338 1.64 -1.23 19.84
N PHE A 339 0.94 -1.41 18.73
CA PHE A 339 -0.51 -1.24 18.62
C PHE A 339 -1.13 -2.59 18.30
N GLU A 340 -2.01 -3.08 19.17
CA GLU A 340 -2.82 -4.26 18.85
C GLU A 340 -4.01 -3.88 17.97
N VAL A 341 -4.17 -4.55 16.83
CA VAL A 341 -5.33 -4.35 15.96
C VAL A 341 -6.50 -5.11 16.57
N PRO A 342 -7.66 -4.46 16.81
CA PRO A 342 -8.83 -5.14 17.33
C PRO A 342 -9.28 -6.31 16.45
N GLY A 343 -9.63 -7.42 17.07
CA GLY A 343 -10.19 -8.58 16.39
C GLY A 343 -9.16 -9.41 15.62
N ARG A 344 -9.66 -10.24 14.69
CA ARG A 344 -8.86 -11.08 13.82
C ARG A 344 -8.89 -10.51 12.40
N VAL A 345 -7.76 -10.58 11.69
CA VAL A 345 -7.59 -9.94 10.38
C VAL A 345 -7.23 -10.97 9.33
N ASP A 346 -7.82 -10.82 8.13
CA ASP A 346 -7.45 -11.54 6.92
C ASP A 346 -6.64 -10.64 5.98
N LEU A 347 -5.43 -11.06 5.61
CA LEU A 347 -4.50 -10.35 4.72
C LEU A 347 -3.90 -11.31 3.70
N GLY A 348 -4.37 -11.23 2.45
CA GLY A 348 -3.82 -12.00 1.33
C GLY A 348 -2.45 -11.50 0.87
N ALA A 349 -1.64 -12.39 0.29
CA ALA A 349 -0.29 -12.09 -0.21
C ALA A 349 -0.25 -11.33 -1.55
N ASP A 350 -1.29 -10.56 -1.85
CA ASP A 350 -1.48 -9.87 -3.13
C ASP A 350 -0.97 -8.41 -3.10
N GLY A 351 -0.57 -7.94 -1.92
CA GLY A 351 -0.12 -6.58 -1.69
C GLY A 351 -1.19 -5.52 -1.87
N ARG A 352 -2.46 -5.90 -1.74
CA ARG A 352 -3.55 -4.96 -1.53
C ARG A 352 -3.31 -4.16 -0.25
N GLN A 353 -3.74 -2.91 -0.26
CA GLN A 353 -3.76 -2.07 0.94
C GLN A 353 -5.06 -2.33 1.71
N VAL A 354 -4.92 -2.65 2.98
CA VAL A 354 -6.06 -2.80 3.91
C VAL A 354 -5.92 -1.74 4.99
N THR A 355 -7.00 -1.05 5.30
CA THR A 355 -7.02 -0.06 6.38
C THR A 355 -7.59 -0.71 7.63
N VAL A 356 -6.88 -0.61 8.75
CA VAL A 356 -7.33 -1.07 10.07
C VAL A 356 -7.49 0.13 11.00
N SER A 357 -8.52 0.12 11.85
CA SER A 357 -8.75 1.16 12.86
C SER A 357 -8.05 0.77 14.16
N LEU A 358 -7.44 1.75 14.84
CA LEU A 358 -6.59 1.54 16.02
C LEU A 358 -7.06 2.35 17.23
N ALA A 359 -7.57 3.57 17.05
CA ALA A 359 -8.07 4.36 18.17
C ALA A 359 -8.97 5.47 17.67
N ARG A 360 -9.83 5.99 18.54
CA ARG A 360 -10.60 7.20 18.30
C ARG A 360 -10.56 8.09 19.54
N GLN A 361 -10.31 9.37 19.34
CA GLN A 361 -10.35 10.38 20.39
C GLN A 361 -11.22 11.55 19.97
N SER A 362 -12.04 12.03 20.91
CA SER A 362 -12.86 13.23 20.75
C SER A 362 -12.14 14.40 21.39
N LEU A 363 -11.72 15.36 20.58
CA LEU A 363 -10.93 16.51 21.01
C LEU A 363 -11.78 17.78 20.95
N ALA A 364 -11.92 18.48 22.08
CA ALA A 364 -12.47 19.83 22.07
C ALA A 364 -11.54 20.74 21.26
N ALA A 365 -12.09 21.54 20.35
CA ALA A 365 -11.30 22.33 19.42
C ALA A 365 -11.78 23.79 19.36
N LYS A 366 -10.83 24.73 19.27
CA LYS A 366 -11.10 26.12 18.93
C LYS A 366 -11.08 26.28 17.42
N GLN A 367 -12.22 26.61 16.84
CA GLN A 367 -12.35 26.88 15.41
C GLN A 367 -11.96 28.33 15.10
N ARG A 368 -11.28 28.53 13.96
CA ARG A 368 -10.94 29.86 13.44
C ARG A 368 -11.00 29.87 11.92
N VAL A 369 -11.41 30.99 11.34
CA VAL A 369 -11.16 31.29 9.93
C VAL A 369 -9.80 31.97 9.81
N ARG A 370 -8.82 31.25 9.26
CA ARG A 370 -7.46 31.74 9.04
C ARG A 370 -7.33 32.30 7.62
N ILE A 371 -6.73 33.48 7.50
CA ILE A 371 -6.43 34.14 6.22
C ILE A 371 -4.98 34.63 6.26
N VAL A 372 -4.22 34.45 5.17
CA VAL A 372 -2.82 34.90 5.05
C VAL A 372 -2.67 35.78 3.80
N PRO A 373 -3.22 37.02 3.80
CA PRO A 373 -3.53 37.77 2.59
C PRO A 373 -2.35 37.95 1.61
N ARG A 374 -1.15 38.22 2.11
CA ARG A 374 0.08 38.36 1.30
C ARG A 374 0.50 37.11 0.54
N ARG A 375 0.13 35.91 1.03
CA ARG A 375 0.51 34.62 0.44
C ARG A 375 -0.66 33.96 -0.27
N ASP A 376 -1.79 33.86 0.42
CA ASP A 376 -3.04 33.30 -0.09
C ASP A 376 -4.20 33.91 0.72
N ALA A 377 -5.00 34.75 0.05
CA ALA A 377 -6.16 35.41 0.64
C ALA A 377 -7.38 34.49 0.80
N THR A 378 -7.28 33.21 0.41
CA THR A 378 -8.35 32.22 0.59
C THR A 378 -8.62 31.98 2.09
N PRO A 379 -9.85 32.19 2.57
CA PRO A 379 -10.25 31.85 3.94
C PRO A 379 -10.25 30.34 4.16
N LEU A 380 -9.62 29.90 5.24
CA LEU A 380 -9.49 28.51 5.61
C LEU A 380 -10.04 28.27 7.02
N VAL A 381 -10.99 27.36 7.17
CA VAL A 381 -11.39 26.89 8.50
C VAL A 381 -10.25 26.06 9.07
N THR A 382 -9.84 26.40 10.29
CA THR A 382 -8.84 25.67 11.05
C THR A 382 -9.44 25.30 12.40
N ALA A 383 -9.06 24.14 12.92
CA ALA A 383 -9.40 23.76 14.29
C ALA A 383 -8.11 23.47 15.07
N GLU A 384 -8.00 24.07 16.24
CA GLU A 384 -6.88 23.92 17.17
C GLU A 384 -7.36 23.17 18.42
N SER A 385 -6.68 22.09 18.79
CA SER A 385 -6.96 21.33 20.02
C SER A 385 -5.69 21.07 20.81
N ALA A 386 -5.84 20.59 22.05
CA ALA A 386 -4.75 19.95 22.77
C ALA A 386 -4.16 18.80 21.93
N PHE A 387 -2.89 18.49 22.15
CA PHE A 387 -2.28 17.32 21.55
C PHE A 387 -2.99 16.04 22.08
N PRO A 388 -3.35 15.09 21.21
CA PRO A 388 -4.06 13.89 21.64
C PRO A 388 -3.17 12.99 22.52
N GLU A 389 -3.79 12.26 23.45
CA GLU A 389 -3.08 11.36 24.36
C GLU A 389 -2.52 10.13 23.63
N GLY A 390 -1.42 9.55 24.12
CA GLY A 390 -0.77 8.37 23.52
C GLY A 390 0.26 8.70 22.42
N VAL A 391 0.80 7.67 21.77
CA VAL A 391 1.82 7.85 20.71
C VAL A 391 1.15 8.10 19.36
N TRP A 392 1.50 9.24 18.76
CA TRP A 392 1.07 9.63 17.42
C TRP A 392 2.28 9.80 16.50
N LEU A 393 2.27 9.08 15.39
CA LEU A 393 3.33 9.11 14.39
C LEU A 393 2.99 10.14 13.31
N SER A 394 4.02 10.66 12.64
CA SER A 394 3.78 11.56 11.52
C SER A 394 3.19 10.80 10.34
N GLY A 395 2.15 11.35 9.70
CA GLY A 395 1.41 10.64 8.66
C GLY A 395 0.32 11.46 7.99
N ASP A 396 -0.29 10.85 6.96
CA ASP A 396 -1.37 11.46 6.20
C ASP A 396 -2.65 11.54 7.05
N VAL A 397 -3.35 12.68 6.97
CA VAL A 397 -4.65 12.90 7.61
C VAL A 397 -5.70 13.19 6.55
N GLN A 398 -6.74 12.37 6.50
CA GLN A 398 -7.96 12.65 5.76
C GLN A 398 -8.85 13.58 6.58
N LEU A 399 -9.33 14.65 5.95
CA LEU A 399 -10.04 15.72 6.64
C LEU A 399 -11.51 15.72 6.22
N TYR A 400 -12.39 15.72 7.21
CA TYR A 400 -13.83 15.79 7.05
C TYR A 400 -14.38 16.97 7.87
N ARG A 401 -15.37 17.65 7.33
CA ARG A 401 -16.11 18.72 8.02
C ARG A 401 -17.60 18.48 7.82
N ASP A 402 -18.34 18.38 8.93
CA ASP A 402 -19.80 18.15 8.94
C ASP A 402 -20.23 16.96 8.05
N GLY A 403 -19.48 15.85 8.14
CA GLY A 403 -19.73 14.62 7.39
C GLY A 403 -19.20 14.60 5.94
N SER A 404 -18.73 15.73 5.42
CA SER A 404 -18.21 15.83 4.05
C SER A 404 -16.68 15.75 4.01
N TYR A 405 -16.11 15.02 3.05
CA TYR A 405 -14.66 14.99 2.81
C TYR A 405 -14.21 16.32 2.18
N ILE A 406 -13.23 16.99 2.77
CA ILE A 406 -12.74 18.30 2.30
C ILE A 406 -11.31 18.27 1.78
N GLY A 407 -10.57 17.18 1.97
CA GLY A 407 -9.20 17.03 1.49
C GLY A 407 -8.32 16.23 2.44
N SER A 408 -7.00 16.37 2.27
CA SER A 408 -6.01 15.71 3.12
C SER A 408 -4.86 16.65 3.44
N THR A 409 -4.14 16.35 4.52
CA THR A 409 -2.92 17.05 4.92
C THR A 409 -1.91 16.04 5.47
N TYR A 410 -0.69 16.50 5.74
CA TYR A 410 0.33 15.71 6.42
C TYR A 410 0.52 16.26 7.83
N TRP A 411 0.33 15.42 8.85
CA TRP A 411 0.57 15.79 10.24
C TRP A 411 1.98 15.41 10.64
N ASN A 412 2.79 16.42 10.93
CA ASN A 412 4.07 16.26 11.59
C ASN A 412 3.87 16.34 13.12
N THR A 413 4.01 15.20 13.80
CA THR A 413 3.80 15.07 15.24
C THR A 413 4.99 15.57 16.08
N GLN A 414 6.16 15.80 15.46
CA GLN A 414 7.35 16.30 16.15
C GLN A 414 7.39 17.83 16.29
N ALA A 415 6.56 18.54 15.54
CA ALA A 415 6.73 19.97 15.32
C ALA A 415 5.92 20.87 16.28
N LYS A 416 4.93 20.35 17.02
CA LYS A 416 3.97 21.19 17.75
C LYS A 416 3.45 20.53 19.04
N GLU A 417 3.29 21.37 20.06
CA GLU A 417 2.63 21.04 21.34
C GLU A 417 1.09 20.95 21.23
N ARG A 418 0.53 21.31 20.07
CA ARG A 418 -0.92 21.34 19.80
C ARG A 418 -1.24 20.77 18.43
N LEU A 419 -2.42 20.21 18.29
CA LEU A 419 -2.95 19.77 17.01
C LEU A 419 -3.64 20.95 16.31
N VAL A 420 -3.20 21.28 15.10
CA VAL A 420 -3.84 22.32 14.26
C VAL A 420 -4.07 21.73 12.87
N LEU A 421 -5.34 21.62 12.47
CA LEU A 421 -5.72 20.99 11.19
C LEU A 421 -6.55 21.94 10.30
N PRO A 422 -6.33 21.94 8.97
CA PRO A 422 -7.02 22.81 8.02
C PRO A 422 -8.29 22.16 7.45
N PHE A 423 -9.45 22.42 8.05
CA PHE A 423 -10.76 21.88 7.63
C PHE A 423 -11.38 22.56 6.40
N GLY A 424 -10.53 22.93 5.43
CA GLY A 424 -10.95 23.37 4.10
C GLY A 424 -11.40 24.83 4.02
N ARG A 425 -11.69 25.26 2.79
CA ARG A 425 -12.05 26.65 2.49
C ARG A 425 -13.37 27.05 3.15
N ASP A 426 -13.53 28.34 3.39
CA ASP A 426 -14.77 28.94 3.85
C ASP A 426 -15.32 29.97 2.86
N ASP A 427 -16.13 29.50 1.92
CA ASP A 427 -16.71 30.35 0.87
C ASP A 427 -17.74 31.36 1.40
N ARG A 428 -18.11 31.29 2.68
CA ARG A 428 -18.97 32.28 3.34
C ARG A 428 -18.19 33.48 3.84
N ILE A 429 -16.86 33.45 3.83
CA ILE A 429 -16.02 34.60 4.09
C ILE A 429 -15.53 35.16 2.77
N GLN A 430 -15.76 36.44 2.55
CA GLN A 430 -15.27 37.15 1.38
C GLN A 430 -14.07 37.99 1.77
N VAL A 431 -13.00 37.88 0.99
CA VAL A 431 -11.78 38.66 1.18
C VAL A 431 -11.52 39.47 -0.08
N THR A 432 -11.35 40.78 0.08
CA THR A 432 -10.92 41.69 -0.98
C THR A 432 -9.59 42.30 -0.58
N VAL A 433 -8.61 42.20 -1.47
CA VAL A 433 -7.27 42.78 -1.29
C VAL A 433 -7.13 43.98 -2.23
N ASN A 434 -6.96 45.17 -1.66
CA ASN A 434 -6.82 46.42 -2.40
C ASN A 434 -5.45 47.03 -2.14
N ARG A 435 -4.63 47.19 -3.19
CA ARG A 435 -3.38 47.94 -3.10
C ARG A 435 -3.65 49.44 -3.15
N LEU A 436 -3.56 50.10 -2.00
CA LEU A 436 -3.81 51.54 -1.87
C LEU A 436 -2.63 52.37 -2.34
N LYS A 437 -1.40 51.92 -2.07
CA LYS A 437 -0.17 52.59 -2.52
C LYS A 437 0.88 51.57 -2.95
N ASN A 438 1.63 51.92 -4.00
CA ASN A 438 2.87 51.27 -4.38
C ASN A 438 3.77 52.35 -4.99
N ARG A 439 4.65 52.93 -4.18
CA ARG A 439 5.45 54.09 -4.57
C ARG A 439 6.93 53.77 -4.40
N ASN A 440 7.72 54.21 -5.37
CA ASN A 440 9.16 54.23 -5.27
C ASN A 440 9.61 55.69 -5.11
N GLY A 441 10.60 55.92 -4.25
CA GLY A 441 11.17 57.22 -3.98
C GLY A 441 12.68 57.13 -3.69
N SER A 442 13.25 58.26 -3.35
CA SER A 442 14.63 58.37 -2.87
C SER A 442 14.67 59.08 -1.53
N GLY A 443 15.38 58.51 -0.56
CA GLY A 443 15.49 59.04 0.81
C GLY A 443 16.94 59.16 1.30
N GLY A 444 17.10 59.74 2.50
CA GLY A 444 18.40 59.98 3.17
C GLY A 444 19.05 61.33 2.82
N ILE A 445 20.13 61.68 3.54
CA ILE A 445 20.75 63.03 3.55
C ILE A 445 21.32 63.48 2.17
N ILE A 446 21.46 62.59 1.18
CA ILE A 446 21.95 62.94 -0.19
C ILE A 446 21.21 62.11 -1.27
N GLY A 447 20.06 61.51 -0.98
CA GLY A 447 19.33 60.68 -1.95
C GLY A 447 20.04 59.39 -2.39
N GLN A 448 21.02 58.90 -1.61
CA GLN A 448 21.73 57.64 -1.89
C GLN A 448 20.91 56.38 -1.58
N ARG A 449 19.76 56.53 -0.90
CA ARG A 449 18.88 55.40 -0.58
C ARG A 449 17.66 55.39 -1.49
N ALA A 450 17.25 54.21 -1.91
CA ALA A 450 15.94 53.98 -2.48
C ALA A 450 14.94 53.76 -1.35
N GLU A 451 13.71 54.16 -1.59
CA GLU A 451 12.58 53.95 -0.68
C GLU A 451 11.44 53.32 -1.46
N ARG A 452 10.80 52.30 -0.87
CA ARG A 452 9.61 51.67 -1.42
C ARG A 452 8.52 51.65 -0.36
N GLN A 453 7.39 52.27 -0.66
CA GLN A 453 6.20 52.25 0.18
C GLN A 453 5.12 51.39 -0.46
N ILE A 454 4.58 50.44 0.31
CA ILE A 454 3.48 49.57 -0.10
C ILE A 454 2.40 49.67 0.97
N VAL A 455 1.18 49.98 0.56
CA VAL A 455 0.01 49.99 1.45
C VAL A 455 -1.04 49.07 0.87
N ASP A 456 -1.33 47.99 1.57
CA ASP A 456 -2.37 47.03 1.22
C ASP A 456 -3.52 47.11 2.25
N GLN A 457 -4.75 47.12 1.77
CA GLN A 457 -5.96 47.05 2.57
C GLN A 457 -6.70 45.75 2.30
N TYR A 458 -7.01 45.02 3.37
CA TYR A 458 -7.78 43.79 3.36
C TYR A 458 -9.18 44.07 3.90
N SER A 459 -10.22 43.82 3.10
CA SER A 459 -11.62 43.92 3.52
C SER A 459 -12.20 42.51 3.61
N ILE A 460 -12.69 42.14 4.80
CA ILE A 460 -13.11 40.79 5.14
C ILE A 460 -14.56 40.83 5.60
N THR A 461 -15.45 40.19 4.85
CA THR A 461 -16.91 40.22 5.08
C THR A 461 -17.44 38.83 5.39
N SER A 462 -18.27 38.73 6.44
CA SER A 462 -18.94 37.47 6.79
C SER A 462 -20.33 37.34 6.18
N ARG A 463 -20.59 36.20 5.54
CA ARG A 463 -21.91 35.73 5.12
C ARG A 463 -22.41 34.56 5.98
N HIS A 464 -21.76 34.28 7.10
CA HIS A 464 -22.26 33.31 8.08
C HIS A 464 -23.50 33.83 8.79
N LYS A 465 -24.31 32.91 9.29
CA LYS A 465 -25.48 33.21 10.13
C LYS A 465 -25.14 33.30 11.62
N ALA A 466 -23.95 32.84 12.00
CA ALA A 466 -23.41 32.92 13.35
C ALA A 466 -22.04 33.63 13.33
N PRO A 467 -21.59 34.21 14.45
CA PRO A 467 -20.24 34.75 14.56
C PRO A 467 -19.18 33.69 14.33
N VAL A 468 -18.05 34.08 13.73
CA VAL A 468 -16.86 33.24 13.57
C VAL A 468 -15.64 33.93 14.16
N GLU A 469 -14.68 33.16 14.66
CA GLU A 469 -13.40 33.69 15.12
C GLU A 469 -12.46 33.89 13.95
N LEU A 470 -12.00 35.12 13.72
CA LEU A 470 -11.10 35.47 12.63
C LEU A 470 -9.64 35.46 13.09
N LEU A 471 -8.75 34.88 12.28
CA LEU A 471 -7.30 34.96 12.43
C LEU A 471 -6.68 35.46 11.12
N VAL A 472 -6.33 36.74 11.05
CA VAL A 472 -5.63 37.31 9.90
C VAL A 472 -4.15 37.39 10.21
N LEU A 473 -3.32 36.75 9.38
CA LEU A 473 -1.87 36.71 9.55
C LEU A 473 -1.19 37.44 8.41
N GLU A 474 -0.46 38.48 8.77
CA GLU A 474 0.20 39.35 7.82
C GLU A 474 1.71 39.27 7.99
N SER A 475 2.39 38.96 6.88
CA SER A 475 3.85 38.83 6.85
C SER A 475 4.49 40.15 6.43
N ALA A 476 4.92 40.92 7.43
CA ALA A 476 5.70 42.13 7.21
C ALA A 476 7.12 41.79 6.74
N PRO A 477 7.71 42.62 5.86
CA PRO A 477 9.12 42.49 5.51
C PRO A 477 9.98 42.61 6.77
N VAL A 478 11.09 41.88 6.81
CA VAL A 478 12.01 41.93 7.93
C VAL A 478 13.42 42.14 7.44
N ALA A 479 14.08 43.16 7.98
CA ALA A 479 15.48 43.42 7.68
C ALA A 479 16.38 42.26 8.18
N VAL A 480 17.22 41.77 7.28
CA VAL A 480 18.27 40.76 7.57
C VAL A 480 19.69 41.36 7.45
N SER A 481 19.78 42.65 7.14
CA SER A 481 21.01 43.46 7.17
C SER A 481 20.70 44.81 7.78
N ASP A 482 21.66 45.34 8.53
CA ASP A 482 21.72 46.70 9.06
C ASP A 482 21.61 47.81 7.99
N LYS A 483 21.90 47.51 6.72
CA LYS A 483 21.76 48.45 5.60
C LYS A 483 20.31 48.64 5.14
N ILE A 484 19.38 47.80 5.57
CA ILE A 484 17.96 47.85 5.21
C ILE A 484 17.15 48.27 6.43
N THR A 485 16.34 49.32 6.28
CA THR A 485 15.37 49.71 7.31
C THR A 485 13.96 49.36 6.83
N VAL A 486 13.16 48.79 7.73
CA VAL A 486 11.75 48.48 7.47
C VAL A 486 10.93 49.13 8.57
N GLU A 487 9.98 49.97 8.17
CA GLU A 487 8.94 50.51 9.03
C GLU A 487 7.62 49.84 8.65
N ALA A 488 6.95 49.24 9.62
CA ALA A 488 5.67 48.58 9.44
C ALA A 488 4.62 49.22 10.36
N ALA A 489 3.54 49.72 9.76
CA ALA A 489 2.39 50.25 10.47
C ALA A 489 1.13 49.46 10.10
N PHE A 490 0.24 49.28 11.07
CA PHE A 490 -0.93 48.43 10.94
C PHE A 490 -2.16 49.12 11.53
N GLU A 491 -3.30 49.03 10.82
CA GLU A 491 -4.58 49.56 11.29
C GLU A 491 -5.71 48.53 11.08
N PRO A 492 -6.43 48.11 12.14
CA PRO A 492 -6.17 48.41 13.55
C PRO A 492 -4.81 47.86 14.01
N LYS A 493 -4.27 48.35 15.12
CA LYS A 493 -3.00 47.83 15.65
C LYS A 493 -3.17 46.39 16.15
N PRO A 494 -2.43 45.39 15.62
CA PRO A 494 -2.50 44.02 16.09
C PRO A 494 -1.92 43.89 17.49
N LYS A 495 -2.47 42.97 18.30
CA LYS A 495 -1.95 42.67 19.64
C LYS A 495 -0.67 41.82 19.58
N THR A 496 -0.48 41.08 18.48
CA THR A 496 0.63 40.14 18.28
C THR A 496 1.39 40.54 17.02
N LEU A 497 2.70 40.78 17.14
CA LEU A 497 3.59 41.16 16.02
C LEU A 497 4.55 40.05 15.57
N ASN A 498 4.71 39.01 16.40
CA ASN A 498 5.56 37.86 16.14
C ASN A 498 4.79 36.56 16.44
N TRP A 499 3.76 36.28 15.64
CA TRP A 499 2.87 35.13 15.84
C TRP A 499 3.64 33.80 15.76
N GLU A 500 3.44 32.91 16.74
CA GLU A 500 4.21 31.66 16.91
C GLU A 500 5.73 31.88 16.84
N GLU A 501 6.23 32.95 17.49
CA GLU A 501 7.67 33.32 17.52
C GLU A 501 8.27 33.64 16.14
N ARG A 502 7.43 33.83 15.12
CA ARG A 502 7.87 34.17 13.77
C ARG A 502 8.04 35.67 13.65
N ARG A 503 9.31 36.12 13.58
CA ARG A 503 9.68 37.52 13.41
C ARG A 503 8.93 38.15 12.21
N GLY A 504 8.22 39.24 12.45
CA GLY A 504 7.51 40.00 11.41
C GLY A 504 6.16 39.43 10.97
N VAL A 505 5.60 38.44 11.67
CA VAL A 505 4.25 37.92 11.40
C VAL A 505 3.25 38.54 12.38
N ALA A 506 2.56 39.58 11.92
CA ALA A 506 1.49 40.22 12.68
C ALA A 506 0.20 39.39 12.65
N ALA A 507 -0.54 39.37 13.76
CA ALA A 507 -1.81 38.66 13.87
C ALA A 507 -2.92 39.54 14.43
N TRP A 508 -4.05 39.55 13.71
CA TRP A 508 -5.33 40.05 14.22
C TRP A 508 -6.23 38.88 14.58
N GLU A 509 -6.67 38.85 15.84
CA GLU A 509 -7.56 37.84 16.40
C GLU A 509 -8.80 38.55 16.96
N GLN A 510 -9.95 38.36 16.32
CA GLN A 510 -11.21 38.96 16.77
C GLN A 510 -12.44 38.25 16.19
N PRO A 511 -13.60 38.32 16.86
CA PRO A 511 -14.84 37.81 16.31
C PRO A 511 -15.26 38.63 15.07
N LEU A 512 -15.86 37.94 14.11
CA LEU A 512 -16.50 38.52 12.94
C LEU A 512 -17.97 38.09 12.94
N VAL A 513 -18.86 39.03 13.24
CA VAL A 513 -20.30 38.75 13.39
C VAL A 513 -21.01 38.69 12.02
N PRO A 514 -22.23 38.09 11.93
CA PRO A 514 -22.97 37.99 10.68
C PRO A 514 -23.14 39.33 9.95
N GLY A 515 -22.82 39.36 8.65
CA GLY A 515 -22.94 40.55 7.80
C GLY A 515 -21.88 41.63 8.03
N GLN A 516 -21.04 41.52 9.06
CA GLN A 516 -19.99 42.51 9.34
C GLN A 516 -18.91 42.49 8.26
N THR A 517 -18.35 43.67 7.97
CA THR A 517 -17.12 43.84 7.21
C THR A 517 -16.05 44.46 8.09
N LEU A 518 -14.93 43.77 8.27
CA LEU A 518 -13.74 44.28 8.95
C LEU A 518 -12.70 44.72 7.91
N LYS A 519 -11.98 45.80 8.21
CA LYS A 519 -10.90 46.33 7.37
C LYS A 519 -9.60 46.29 8.14
N PHE A 520 -8.54 45.83 7.46
CA PHE A 520 -7.17 45.80 7.96
C PHE A 520 -6.27 46.48 6.95
N VAL A 521 -5.34 47.30 7.42
CA VAL A 521 -4.36 48.01 6.60
C VAL A 521 -2.97 47.60 7.08
N ALA A 522 -2.09 47.31 6.13
CA ALA A 522 -0.67 47.11 6.35
C ALA A 522 0.11 48.11 5.47
N ASP A 523 0.89 48.98 6.11
CA ASP A 523 1.75 49.99 5.47
C ASP A 523 3.21 49.64 5.76
N TYR A 524 3.97 49.41 4.70
CA TYR A 524 5.39 49.10 4.75
C TYR A 524 6.18 50.17 4.05
N THR A 525 7.16 50.74 4.74
CA THR A 525 8.18 51.60 4.15
C THR A 525 9.54 50.93 4.28
N ILE A 526 10.16 50.62 3.14
CA ILE A 526 11.45 49.92 3.06
C ILE A 526 12.47 50.87 2.46
N SER A 527 13.55 51.15 3.19
CA SER A 527 14.67 51.94 2.68
C SER A 527 15.93 51.08 2.57
N TYR A 528 16.64 51.19 1.44
CA TYR A 528 17.81 50.36 1.10
C TYR A 528 18.81 51.12 0.20
N PRO A 529 20.08 50.68 0.08
CA PRO A 529 21.07 51.29 -0.82
C PRO A 529 20.68 51.16 -2.29
N LYS A 530 20.88 52.22 -3.10
CA LYS A 530 20.49 52.23 -4.53
C LYS A 530 21.37 51.36 -5.43
N ASP A 531 22.59 51.08 -5.00
CA ASP A 531 23.65 50.41 -5.74
C ASP A 531 23.70 48.89 -5.52
N VAL A 532 22.77 48.35 -4.72
CA VAL A 532 22.72 46.92 -4.37
C VAL A 532 21.41 46.29 -4.84
N ALA A 533 21.51 45.15 -5.52
CA ALA A 533 20.34 44.35 -5.86
C ALA A 533 19.74 43.70 -4.59
N ILE A 534 18.47 43.95 -4.32
CA ILE A 534 17.77 43.39 -3.16
C ILE A 534 16.84 42.26 -3.61
N ALA A 535 17.06 41.05 -3.07
CA ALA A 535 16.15 39.93 -3.23
C ALA A 535 14.98 40.03 -2.23
N GLY A 536 13.77 39.68 -2.67
CA GLY A 536 12.60 39.58 -1.79
C GLY A 536 11.88 40.90 -1.49
N LEU A 537 12.06 41.95 -2.32
CA LEU A 537 11.23 43.15 -2.23
C LEU A 537 9.76 42.82 -2.56
N PRO A 538 8.76 43.33 -1.80
CA PRO A 538 7.38 42.83 -1.82
C PRO A 538 6.53 43.17 -3.04
#